data_AF-A0A953XIN4-F1
#
_entry.id   AF-A0A953XIN4-F1
#
_cell.length_a   1.000
_cell.length_b   1.000
_cell.length_c   1.000
_cell.angle_alpha   90.00
_cell.angle_beta   90.00
_cell.angle_gamma   90.00
#
_symmetry.space_group_name_H-M   'P 1'
#
loop_
_entity.id
_entity.type
_entity.pdbx_description
1 polymer ?
#
loop_
_entity_poly.entity_id
_entity_poly.type
_entity_poly.pdbx_seq_one_letter_code
_entity_poly.pdbx_strand_id
1 'polypeptide(L)'
;MGKAKISLIEKVATALHLIPKLGDEGTPERMQPGVNTNPFPLSSYPPVEKWDDWEELDPAAWPVLKKRKYSIVPTTCFNCESACGLLAYVDKE
;
A
#
# COMPACT_ATOMS: atom_id res chain seq x y z
N MET A 1 6.61 -23.00 -3.40
CA MET A 1 5.57 -22.04 -2.98
C MET A 1 4.23 -22.78 -2.95
N GLY A 2 3.71 -23.14 -1.78
CA GLY A 2 2.41 -23.83 -1.69
C GLY A 2 1.27 -22.82 -1.74
N LYS A 3 0.24 -23.06 -2.57
CA LYS A 3 -0.99 -22.24 -2.58
C LYS A 3 -1.58 -22.23 -1.16
N ALA A 4 -1.85 -21.05 -0.61
CA ALA A 4 -2.45 -20.91 0.71
C ALA A 4 -3.84 -21.59 0.72
N LYS A 5 -4.09 -22.45 1.72
CA LYS A 5 -5.37 -23.17 1.85
C LYS A 5 -6.43 -22.24 2.41
N ILE A 6 -7.64 -22.26 1.82
CA ILE A 6 -8.79 -21.48 2.28
C ILE A 6 -9.23 -21.93 3.68
N SER A 7 -9.33 -20.99 4.63
CA SER A 7 -9.69 -21.28 6.03
C SER A 7 -11.20 -21.53 6.22
N LEU A 8 -11.60 -22.10 7.38
CA LEU A 8 -13.02 -22.28 7.72
C LEU A 8 -13.77 -20.94 7.81
N ILE A 9 -13.11 -19.92 8.38
CA ILE A 9 -13.65 -18.57 8.49
C ILE A 9 -13.97 -18.02 7.10
N GLU A 10 -13.06 -18.20 6.14
CA GLU A 10 -13.26 -17.75 4.75
C GLU A 10 -14.41 -18.49 4.05
N LYS A 11 -14.57 -19.79 4.29
CA LYS A 11 -15.69 -20.57 3.75
C LYS A 11 -17.03 -20.06 4.27
N VAL A 12 -17.13 -19.83 5.58
CA VAL A 12 -18.34 -19.29 6.20
C VAL A 12 -18.61 -17.87 5.70
N ALA A 13 -17.59 -17.01 5.65
CA ALA A 13 -17.72 -15.65 5.16
C ALA A 13 -18.16 -15.58 3.69
N THR A 14 -17.67 -16.48 2.83
CA THR A 14 -18.11 -16.60 1.44
C THR A 14 -19.57 -17.09 1.36
N ALA A 15 -19.95 -18.09 2.16
CA ALA A 15 -21.32 -18.60 2.20
C ALA A 15 -22.32 -17.51 2.66
N LEU A 16 -21.91 -16.66 3.60
CA LEU A 16 -22.67 -15.50 4.07
C LEU A 16 -22.58 -14.27 3.13
N HIS A 17 -21.87 -14.38 2.01
CA HIS A 17 -21.65 -13.29 1.05
C HIS A 17 -21.00 -12.03 1.68
N LEU A 18 -20.25 -12.20 2.77
CA LEU A 18 -19.50 -11.14 3.43
C LEU A 18 -18.21 -10.79 2.68
N ILE A 19 -17.64 -11.75 1.95
CA ILE A 19 -16.44 -11.60 1.11
C ILE A 19 -16.65 -12.28 -0.26
N PRO A 20 -15.94 -11.86 -1.33
CA PRO A 20 -15.96 -12.55 -2.62
C PRO A 20 -15.44 -13.98 -2.53
N LYS A 21 -15.86 -14.82 -3.48
CA LYS A 21 -15.47 -16.23 -3.57
C LYS A 21 -13.99 -16.37 -3.94
N LEU A 22 -13.15 -16.67 -2.95
CA LEU A 22 -11.72 -16.83 -3.12
C LEU A 22 -11.39 -18.02 -4.05
N GLY A 23 -10.59 -17.78 -5.10
CA GLY A 23 -10.07 -18.82 -6.00
C GLY A 23 -10.64 -18.82 -7.42
N ASP A 24 -11.57 -17.91 -7.75
CA ASP A 24 -12.07 -17.73 -9.11
C ASP A 24 -11.19 -16.71 -9.89
N GLU A 25 -11.00 -16.93 -11.19
CA GLU A 25 -10.27 -16.01 -12.07
C GLU A 25 -11.00 -14.66 -12.13
N GLY A 26 -10.44 -13.64 -11.48
CA GLY A 26 -11.05 -12.31 -11.38
C GLY A 26 -11.28 -11.81 -9.95
N THR A 27 -11.05 -12.63 -8.92
CA THR A 27 -10.99 -12.09 -7.54
C THR A 27 -9.75 -11.22 -7.36
N PRO A 28 -9.86 -10.02 -6.77
CA PRO A 28 -8.69 -9.22 -6.44
C PRO A 28 -7.75 -10.06 -5.60
N GLU A 29 -6.48 -10.08 -6.01
CA GLU A 29 -5.43 -10.81 -5.30
C GLU A 29 -5.53 -10.45 -3.81
N ARG A 30 -5.63 -11.49 -2.97
CA ARG A 30 -5.73 -11.34 -1.52
C ARG A 30 -4.61 -10.39 -1.09
N MET A 31 -4.96 -9.20 -0.59
CA MET A 31 -3.97 -8.34 0.05
C MET A 31 -3.53 -9.10 1.31
N GLN A 32 -2.43 -9.84 1.18
CA GLN A 32 -1.91 -10.69 2.23
C GLN A 32 -1.50 -9.77 3.38
N PRO A 33 -2.10 -9.89 4.58
CA PRO A 33 -1.61 -9.16 5.72
C PRO A 33 -0.18 -9.66 5.99
N GLY A 34 0.81 -8.81 5.74
CA GLY A 34 2.14 -8.94 6.34
C GLY A 34 3.09 -10.01 5.78
N VAL A 35 2.93 -10.50 4.54
CA VAL A 35 4.08 -11.12 3.86
C VAL A 35 4.66 -10.09 2.91
N ASN A 36 5.66 -9.34 3.38
CA ASN A 36 6.56 -8.64 2.48
C ASN A 36 7.31 -9.71 1.66
N THR A 37 6.81 -10.03 0.48
CA THR A 37 7.65 -10.71 -0.53
C THR A 37 8.73 -9.77 -1.07
N ASN A 38 8.74 -8.51 -0.61
CA ASN A 38 9.80 -7.56 -0.85
C ASN A 38 11.08 -8.07 -0.16
N PRO A 39 12.18 -8.35 -0.89
CA PRO A 39 13.47 -8.70 -0.29
C PRO A 39 14.07 -7.53 0.52
N PHE A 40 13.42 -6.37 0.49
CA PHE A 40 13.80 -5.19 1.24
C PHE A 40 13.01 -5.10 2.56
N PRO A 41 13.67 -4.71 3.67
CA PRO A 41 13.01 -4.47 4.97
C PRO A 41 11.88 -3.45 4.83
N LEU A 42 10.97 -3.41 5.81
CA LEU A 42 9.99 -2.32 5.92
C LEU A 42 10.74 -0.99 5.87
N SER A 43 10.61 -0.28 4.75
CA SER A 43 11.25 1.01 4.54
C SER A 43 10.32 2.11 5.01
N SER A 44 10.86 3.08 5.74
CA SER A 44 10.11 4.25 6.19
C SER A 44 9.79 5.22 5.05
N TYR A 45 10.44 5.09 3.90
CA TYR A 45 10.28 5.99 2.76
C TYR A 45 10.62 5.31 1.41
N PRO A 46 10.18 5.87 0.28
CA PRO A 46 10.51 5.37 -1.06
C PRO A 46 12.00 5.53 -1.40
N PRO A 47 12.57 4.72 -2.32
CA PRO A 47 13.94 4.90 -2.79
C PRO A 47 14.20 6.32 -3.30
N VAL A 48 15.31 6.95 -2.85
CA VAL A 48 15.63 8.35 -3.13
C VAL A 48 15.75 8.61 -4.63
N GLU A 49 16.22 7.63 -5.40
CA GLU A 49 16.38 7.70 -6.86
C GLU A 49 15.05 7.84 -7.60
N LYS A 50 13.92 7.61 -6.92
CA LYS A 50 12.57 7.73 -7.47
C LYS A 50 11.80 8.94 -6.96
N TRP A 51 12.38 9.77 -6.09
CA TRP A 51 11.67 10.89 -5.46
C TRP A 51 11.18 11.92 -6.48
N ASP A 52 11.88 12.10 -7.59
CA ASP A 52 11.44 13.05 -8.61
C ASP A 52 10.15 12.62 -9.33
N ASP A 53 9.87 11.31 -9.49
CA ASP A 53 8.68 10.75 -10.15
C ASP A 53 8.16 9.49 -9.41
N TRP A 54 7.69 9.69 -8.18
CA TRP A 54 7.14 8.61 -7.37
C TRP A 54 5.68 8.36 -7.73
N GLU A 55 5.29 7.09 -7.93
CA GLU A 55 3.90 6.69 -8.19
C GLU A 55 3.40 5.80 -7.04
N GLU A 56 2.24 6.17 -6.46
CA GLU A 56 1.56 5.35 -5.44
C GLU A 56 0.03 5.41 -5.61
N LEU A 57 -0.68 4.56 -4.86
CA LEU A 57 -2.13 4.55 -4.84
C LEU A 57 -2.65 5.64 -3.91
N ASP A 58 -3.67 6.38 -4.37
CA ASP A 58 -4.36 7.40 -3.60
C ASP A 58 -5.17 6.75 -2.46
N PRO A 59 -4.78 6.93 -1.18
CA PRO A 59 -5.48 6.31 -0.06
C PRO A 59 -6.89 6.89 0.12
N ALA A 60 -7.14 8.13 -0.32
CA ALA A 60 -8.46 8.76 -0.24
C ALA A 60 -9.42 8.23 -1.31
N ALA A 61 -8.91 7.58 -2.36
CA ALA A 61 -9.73 7.00 -3.43
C ALA A 61 -10.25 5.59 -3.13
N TRP A 62 -9.88 4.99 -2.00
CA TRP A 62 -10.31 3.63 -1.64
C TRP A 62 -11.84 3.48 -1.68
N PRO A 63 -12.41 2.42 -2.31
CA PRO A 63 -11.76 1.21 -2.83
C PRO A 63 -11.29 1.27 -4.29
N VAL A 64 -11.39 2.43 -4.94
CA VAL A 64 -10.95 2.60 -6.33
C VAL A 64 -9.42 2.67 -6.35
N LEU A 65 -8.79 1.79 -7.13
CA LEU A 65 -7.34 1.76 -7.30
C LEU A 65 -6.87 2.90 -8.22
N LYS A 66 -6.86 4.12 -7.68
CA LYS A 66 -6.38 5.32 -8.39
C LYS A 66 -4.90 5.54 -8.12
N LYS A 67 -4.08 5.64 -9.17
CA LYS A 67 -2.66 5.99 -9.09
C LYS A 67 -2.47 7.50 -9.09
N ARG A 68 -1.49 7.99 -8.36
CA ARG A 68 -1.05 9.38 -8.32
C ARG A 68 0.46 9.48 -8.45
N LYS A 69 0.92 10.57 -9.06
CA LYS A 69 2.33 10.87 -9.25
C LYS A 69 2.75 12.05 -8.38
N TYR A 70 3.84 11.88 -7.65
CA TYR A 70 4.36 12.85 -6.72
C TYR A 70 5.82 13.17 -7.01
N SER A 71 6.22 14.39 -6.67
CA SER A 71 7.61 14.69 -6.33
C SER A 71 7.75 14.69 -4.80
N ILE A 72 8.71 13.91 -4.29
CA ILE A 72 9.01 13.81 -2.86
C ILE A 72 10.17 14.75 -2.54
N VAL A 73 9.95 15.67 -1.61
CA VAL A 73 10.95 16.66 -1.20
C VAL A 73 11.31 16.45 0.27
N PRO A 74 12.59 16.21 0.61
CA PRO A 74 13.02 16.17 2.00
C PRO A 74 12.85 17.56 2.62
N THR A 75 12.20 17.62 3.76
CA THR A 75 11.91 18.88 4.44
C THR A 75 12.18 18.78 5.94
N THR A 76 12.31 19.92 6.60
CA THR A 76 12.56 20.01 8.04
C THR A 76 11.49 20.89 8.67
N CYS A 77 10.80 20.36 9.68
CA CYS A 77 9.83 21.14 10.45
C CYS A 77 10.50 21.81 11.65
N PHE A 78 10.26 23.11 11.82
CA PHE A 78 10.82 23.90 12.92
C PHE A 78 9.76 24.46 13.88
N ASN A 79 8.51 24.00 13.85
CA ASN A 79 7.47 24.57 14.71
C ASN A 79 7.74 24.36 16.22
N CYS A 80 8.55 23.34 16.58
CA CYS A 80 8.96 23.02 17.95
C CYS A 80 10.48 23.15 18.18
N GLU A 81 11.22 23.80 17.28
CA GLU A 81 12.69 23.96 17.34
C GLU A 81 13.52 22.65 17.32
N SER A 82 12.86 21.49 17.18
CA SER A 82 13.49 20.17 17.22
C SER A 82 14.06 19.69 15.88
N ALA A 83 13.83 20.46 14.81
CA ALA A 83 14.32 20.18 13.45
C ALA A 83 14.04 18.74 12.95
N CYS A 84 12.81 18.26 13.15
CA CYS A 84 12.42 16.93 12.72
C CYS A 84 12.49 16.79 11.19
N GLY A 85 13.11 15.71 10.72
CA GLY A 85 13.09 15.33 9.30
C GLY A 85 11.72 14.82 8.88
N LEU A 86 11.20 15.38 7.80
CA LEU A 86 9.92 15.03 7.19
C LEU A 86 10.10 14.85 5.67
N LEU A 87 9.10 14.23 5.03
CA LEU A 87 8.99 14.16 3.57
C LEU A 87 7.71 14.87 3.14
N ALA A 88 7.83 15.81 2.21
CA ALA A 88 6.69 16.46 1.57
C ALA A 88 6.38 15.76 0.24
N TYR A 89 5.11 15.38 0.04
CA TYR A 89 4.62 14.82 -1.21
C TYR A 89 3.91 15.93 -1.98
N VAL A 90 4.45 16.29 -3.14
CA VAL A 90 3.90 17.32 -4.02
C VAL A 90 3.21 16.62 -5.19
N ASP A 91 1.88 16.74 -5.27
CA ASP A 91 1.12 16.22 -6.40
C ASP A 91 1.56 16.96 -7.68
N LYS A 92 1.76 16.21 -8.76
CA LYS A 92 2.14 16.76 -10.07
C LYS A 92 0.94 17.11 -10.94
N GLU A 93 -0.28 16.81 -10.49
CA GLU A 93 -1.55 17.11 -11.17
C GLU A 93 -2.30 18.29 -10.57
#